data_AF-A0A9E7ZNY1-F1
#
_entry.id   AF-A0A9E7ZNY1-F1
#
_cell.length_a   1.000
_cell.length_b   1.000
_cell.length_c   1.000
_cell.angle_alpha   90.00
_cell.angle_beta   90.00
_cell.angle_gamma   90.00
#
_symmetry.space_group_name_H-M   'P 1'
#
loop_
_entity.id
_entity.type
_entity.pdbx_description
1 polymer ?
#
loop_
_entity_poly.entity_id
_entity_poly.type
_entity_poly.pdbx_seq_one_letter_code
_entity_poly.pdbx_strand_id
1 'polypeptide(L)'
;MTGSVGTTAKDDHNVWTLEGDKGAVRLCDWSRAERRHPDGSWEPDPEALSQNEARPLALRRQLEGVAKLTRGEPHHLATLREAFDVQDIVETILKSA
;
A
#
# COMPACT_ATOMS: atom_id res chain seq x y z
N MET A 1 13.93 -13.64 -18.86
CA MET A 1 13.61 -13.00 -17.58
C MET A 1 13.45 -14.09 -16.53
N THR A 2 14.29 -14.10 -15.50
CA THR A 2 14.12 -14.98 -14.33
C THR A 2 14.08 -14.10 -13.10
N GLY A 3 12.90 -13.98 -12.49
CA GLY A 3 12.69 -13.38 -11.17
C GLY A 3 11.70 -14.26 -10.40
N SER A 4 11.85 -14.37 -9.08
CA SER A 4 10.91 -15.10 -8.22
C SER A 4 10.20 -14.14 -7.26
N VAL A 5 8.90 -14.34 -7.10
CA VAL A 5 8.06 -13.60 -6.14
C VAL A 5 7.67 -14.56 -5.02
N GLY A 6 7.65 -14.09 -3.77
CA GLY A 6 7.19 -14.89 -2.61
C GLY A 6 8.22 -15.82 -1.98
N THR A 7 9.52 -15.61 -2.20
CA THR A 7 10.58 -16.46 -1.65
C THR A 7 11.15 -16.00 -0.31
N THR A 8 10.62 -14.93 0.28
CA THR A 8 11.07 -14.42 1.58
C THR A 8 10.28 -15.03 2.72
N ALA A 9 11.00 -15.46 3.78
CA ALA A 9 10.40 -15.88 5.04
C ALA A 9 10.20 -14.73 6.03
N LYS A 10 10.68 -13.53 5.69
CA LYS A 10 10.44 -12.33 6.48
C LYS A 10 9.02 -11.83 6.22
N ASP A 11 8.39 -11.32 7.27
CA ASP A 11 7.15 -10.59 7.13
C ASP A 11 7.36 -9.39 6.20
N ASP A 12 6.32 -9.07 5.42
CA ASP A 12 6.30 -7.86 4.62
C ASP A 12 6.45 -6.65 5.54
N HIS A 13 7.51 -5.88 5.31
CA HIS A 13 7.73 -4.60 5.96
C HIS A 13 7.70 -3.50 4.92
N ASN A 14 6.78 -2.56 5.06
CA ASN A 14 6.71 -1.38 4.22
C ASN A 14 6.51 -0.13 5.08
N VAL A 15 7.18 0.94 4.68
CA VAL A 15 6.97 2.26 5.26
C VAL A 15 6.81 3.24 4.12
N TRP A 16 5.70 3.97 4.14
CA TRP A 16 5.51 5.13 3.29
C TRP A 16 5.43 6.36 4.18
N THR A 17 6.26 7.36 3.93
CA THR A 17 6.31 8.61 4.71
C THR A 17 5.98 9.79 3.82
N LEU A 18 5.07 10.63 4.28
CA LEU A 18 4.76 11.92 3.70
C LEU A 18 5.27 13.01 4.64
N GLU A 19 6.20 13.82 4.17
CA GLU A 19 6.72 14.98 4.90
C GLU A 19 6.33 16.29 4.19
N GLY A 20 6.02 17.30 4.99
CA GLY A 20 5.83 18.65 4.51
C GLY A 20 6.06 19.68 5.62
N ASP A 21 5.83 20.95 5.31
CA ASP A 21 6.17 22.07 6.19
C ASP A 21 5.47 22.02 7.57
N LYS A 22 4.37 21.27 7.68
CA LYS A 22 3.57 21.11 8.91
C LYS A 22 3.87 19.83 9.68
N GLY A 23 4.88 19.06 9.29
CA GLY A 23 5.27 17.80 9.93
C GLY A 23 5.21 16.62 8.98
N ALA A 24 5.14 15.41 9.56
CA ALA A 24 5.16 14.18 8.79
C ALA A 24 4.14 13.16 9.31
N VAL A 25 3.64 12.34 8.38
CA VAL A 25 2.85 11.14 8.67
C VAL A 25 3.49 9.96 7.97
N ARG A 26 3.31 8.76 8.53
CA ARG A 26 3.73 7.53 7.86
C ARG A 26 2.67 6.45 7.97
N LEU A 27 2.67 5.57 6.99
CA LEU A 27 1.94 4.31 7.00
C LEU A 27 2.97 3.18 7.08
N CYS A 28 2.93 2.42 8.18
CA CYS A 28 3.79 1.27 8.44
C CYS A 28 2.99 -0.02 8.26
N ASP A 29 3.62 -1.03 7.66
CA ASP A 29 3.06 -2.38 7.55
C ASP A 29 1.62 -2.37 7.01
N TRP A 30 1.41 -1.52 6.00
CA TRP A 30 0.17 -1.26 5.26
C TRP A 30 -0.99 -0.62 6.03
N SER A 31 -1.06 -0.70 7.36
CA SER A 31 -2.25 -0.24 8.11
C SER A 31 -1.96 0.63 9.33
N ARG A 32 -0.74 0.63 9.86
CA ARG A 32 -0.42 1.40 11.06
C ARG A 32 -0.06 2.83 10.69
N ALA A 33 -1.02 3.73 10.84
CA ALA A 33 -0.81 5.15 10.63
C ALA A 33 -0.13 5.78 11.85
N GLU A 34 0.90 6.59 11.61
CA GLU A 34 1.63 7.29 12.67
C GLU A 34 1.90 8.75 12.28
N ARG A 35 1.96 9.63 13.29
CA ARG A 35 2.29 11.06 13.14
C ARG A 35 3.61 11.36 13.83
N ARG A 36 4.42 12.22 13.21
CA ARG A 36 5.65 12.75 13.83
C ARG A 36 5.33 13.92 14.75
N HIS A 37 5.78 13.85 16.00
CA HIS A 37 5.76 14.94 16.96
C HIS A 37 6.91 15.94 16.72
N PRO A 38 6.83 17.15 17.31
CA PRO A 38 7.91 18.14 17.22
C PRO A 38 9.26 17.67 17.78
N ASP A 39 9.25 16.72 18.72
CA ASP A 39 10.46 16.10 19.29
C ASP A 39 11.07 14.99 18.40
N GLY A 40 10.45 14.72 17.24
CA GLY A 40 10.86 13.71 16.28
C GLY A 40 10.35 12.31 16.57
N SER A 41 9.65 12.09 17.68
CA SER A 41 9.01 10.81 17.99
C SER A 41 7.80 10.54 17.08
N TRP A 42 7.46 9.27 16.90
CA TRP A 42 6.30 8.85 16.13
C TRP A 42 5.23 8.28 17.06
N GLU A 43 4.02 8.79 16.96
CA GLU A 43 2.86 8.33 17.71
C GLU A 43 1.87 7.63 16.76
N PRO A 44 1.46 6.38 17.06
CA PRO A 44 0.44 5.69 16.30
C PRO A 44 -0.93 6.33 16.54
N ASP A 45 -1.74 6.39 15.48
CA ASP A 45 -3.14 6.75 15.62
C ASP A 45 -3.84 5.67 16.47
N PRO A 46 -4.48 6.03 17.60
CA PRO A 46 -5.15 5.05 18.46
C PRO A 46 -6.30 4.31 17.77
N GLU A 47 -6.84 4.88 16.68
CA GLU A 47 -7.90 4.26 15.88
C GLU A 47 -7.36 3.47 14.68
N ALA A 48 -6.02 3.41 14.49
CA ALA A 48 -5.43 2.62 13.41
C ALA A 48 -5.59 1.12 13.70
N LEU A 49 -6.16 0.40 12.71
CA LEU A 49 -6.24 -1.05 12.76
C LEU A 49 -4.85 -1.68 12.64
N SER A 50 -4.63 -2.76 13.38
CA SER A 50 -3.48 -3.63 13.13
C SER A 50 -3.59 -4.27 11.73
N GLN A 51 -2.46 -4.70 11.18
CA GLN A 51 -2.44 -5.32 9.85
C GLN A 51 -3.31 -6.60 9.80
N ASN A 52 -3.33 -7.37 10.89
CA ASN A 52 -4.15 -8.58 11.00
C ASN A 52 -5.65 -8.28 10.93
N GLU A 53 -6.08 -7.13 11.46
CA GLU A 53 -7.48 -6.68 11.40
C GLU A 53 -7.81 -6.03 10.06
N ALA A 54 -6.88 -5.27 9.49
CA ALA A 54 -7.07 -4.55 8.23
C ALA A 54 -7.09 -5.49 7.01
N ARG A 55 -6.27 -6.56 7.02
CA ARG A 55 -6.07 -7.44 5.85
C ARG A 55 -7.37 -8.12 5.35
N PRO A 56 -8.23 -8.72 6.21
CA PRO A 56 -9.50 -9.27 5.75
C PRO A 56 -10.44 -8.20 5.17
N LEU A 57 -10.43 -6.99 5.73
CA LEU A 57 -11.26 -5.88 5.26
C LEU A 57 -10.82 -5.39 3.89
N ALA A 58 -9.50 -5.23 3.68
CA ALA A 58 -8.92 -4.85 2.41
C ALA A 58 -9.23 -5.90 1.34
N LEU A 59 -9.02 -7.19 1.64
CA LEU A 59 -9.34 -8.29 0.72
C LEU A 59 -10.82 -8.29 0.31
N ARG A 60 -11.73 -8.16 1.28
CA ARG A 60 -13.17 -8.09 0.98
C ARG A 60 -13.49 -6.95 0.01
N ARG A 61 -12.97 -5.74 0.25
CA ARG A 61 -13.18 -4.59 -0.62
C ARG A 61 -12.63 -4.83 -2.04
N GLN A 62 -11.46 -5.43 -2.15
CA GLN A 62 -10.88 -5.79 -3.46
C GLN A 62 -11.79 -6.77 -4.21
N LEU A 63 -12.29 -7.82 -3.55
CA LEU A 63 -13.21 -8.78 -4.14
C LEU A 63 -14.55 -8.14 -4.54
N GLU A 64 -15.08 -7.22 -3.74
CA GLU A 64 -16.25 -6.41 -4.10
C GLU A 64 -16.00 -5.58 -5.37
N GLY A 65 -14.80 -5.00 -5.49
CA GLY A 65 -14.37 -4.29 -6.69
C GLY A 65 -14.36 -5.20 -7.93
N VAL A 66 -13.84 -6.42 -7.80
CA VAL A 66 -13.82 -7.41 -8.90
C VAL A 66 -15.24 -7.78 -9.31
N ALA A 67 -16.12 -8.04 -8.35
CA ALA A 67 -17.51 -8.38 -8.64
C ALA A 67 -18.25 -7.24 -9.36
N LYS A 68 -17.95 -5.98 -9.04
CA LYS A 68 -18.52 -4.80 -9.74
C LYS A 68 -17.96 -4.65 -11.15
N LEU A 69 -16.64 -4.84 -11.32
CA LEU A 69 -15.97 -4.82 -12.62
C LEU A 69 -16.62 -5.81 -13.61
N THR A 70 -16.89 -7.06 -13.19
CA THR A 70 -17.50 -8.06 -14.07
C THR A 70 -18.93 -7.72 -14.49
N ARG A 71 -19.61 -6.85 -13.75
CA ARG A 71 -20.95 -6.34 -14.09
C ARG A 71 -20.94 -5.00 -14.83
N GLY A 72 -19.76 -4.41 -15.07
CA GLY A 72 -19.64 -3.07 -15.65
C GLY A 72 -20.11 -1.95 -14.72
N GLU A 73 -20.14 -2.19 -13.41
CA GLU A 73 -20.53 -1.21 -12.40
C GLU A 73 -19.33 -0.35 -11.95
N PRO A 74 -19.55 0.89 -11.47
CA PRO A 74 -18.48 1.70 -10.91
C PRO A 74 -17.72 0.99 -9.77
N HIS A 75 -16.39 0.95 -9.85
CA HIS A 75 -15.50 0.30 -8.88
C HIS A 75 -14.23 1.12 -8.63
N HIS A 76 -13.50 0.75 -7.59
CA HIS A 76 -12.26 1.44 -7.16
C HIS A 76 -10.97 0.72 -7.60
N LEU A 77 -11.07 -0.40 -8.31
CA LEU A 77 -9.90 -1.08 -8.86
C LEU A 77 -9.20 -0.18 -9.88
N ALA A 78 -7.87 -0.30 -9.94
CA ALA A 78 -7.06 0.39 -10.93
C ALA A 78 -7.52 0.04 -12.36
N THR A 79 -7.56 1.06 -13.20
CA THR A 79 -7.75 0.91 -14.64
C THR A 79 -6.55 0.25 -15.30
N LEU A 80 -6.71 -0.22 -16.54
CA LEU A 80 -5.59 -0.76 -17.32
C LEU A 80 -4.46 0.26 -17.51
N ARG A 81 -4.80 1.55 -17.69
CA ARG A 81 -3.79 2.60 -17.83
C ARG A 81 -2.98 2.75 -16.55
N GLU A 82 -3.65 2.86 -15.41
CA GLU A 82 -2.97 3.02 -14.11
C GLU A 82 -2.11 1.80 -13.78
N ALA A 83 -2.59 0.58 -14.06
CA ALA A 83 -1.80 -0.64 -13.87
C ALA A 83 -0.58 -0.68 -14.80
N PHE A 84 -0.72 -0.23 -16.04
CA PHE A 84 0.39 -0.11 -16.99
C PHE A 84 1.44 0.93 -16.55
N ASP A 85 1.00 2.07 -16.00
CA ASP A 85 1.90 3.09 -15.45
C ASP A 85 2.78 2.53 -14.33
N VAL A 86 2.19 1.73 -13.44
CA VAL A 86 2.95 1.06 -12.37
C VAL A 86 3.98 0.08 -12.95
N GLN A 87 3.61 -0.71 -13.96
CA GLN A 87 4.52 -1.67 -14.60
C GLN A 87 5.71 -0.97 -15.28
N ASP A 88 5.48 0.16 -15.95
CA ASP A 88 6.54 0.94 -16.60
C ASP A 88 7.56 1.48 -15.59
N ILE A 89 7.09 1.95 -14.43
CA ILE A 89 7.94 2.38 -13.32
C ILE A 89 8.77 1.20 -12.79
N VAL A 90 8.14 0.04 -12.56
CA VAL A 90 8.83 -1.17 -12.10
C VAL A 90 9.94 -1.59 -13.08
N GLU A 91 9.62 -1.62 -14.38
CA GLU A 91 10.60 -1.98 -15.41
C GLU A 91 11.74 -0.98 -15.52
N THR A 92 11.46 0.32 -15.30
CA THR A 92 12.49 1.35 -15.25
C THR A 92 13.45 1.13 -14.09
N ILE A 93 12.93 0.83 -12.89
CA ILE A 93 13.75 0.51 -11.72
C ILE A 93 14.62 -0.73 -11.99
N LEU A 94 14.03 -1.80 -12.54
CA LEU A 94 14.75 -3.04 -12.83
C LEU A 94 15.85 -2.89 -13.88
N LYS A 95 15.72 -1.95 -14.82
CA LYS A 95 16.79 -1.62 -15.79
C LYS A 95 17.95 -0.85 -15.15
N SER A 96 17.69 -0.16 -14.04
CA SER A 96 18.68 0.66 -13.32
C SER A 96 19.43 -0.08 -12.19
N ALA A 97 19.00 -1.31 -11.89
CA ALA A 97 19.60 -2.20 -10.90
C ALA A 97 20.61 -3.17 -11.55
#